data_AF-A0A4U9DBS0-F1
#
_entry.id   AF-A0A4U9DBS0-F1
#
_cell.length_a   1.000
_cell.length_b   1.000
_cell.length_c   1.000
_cell.angle_alpha   90.00
_cell.angle_beta   90.00
_cell.angle_gamma   90.00
#
_symmetry.space_group_name_H-M   'P 1'
#
loop_
_entity.id
_entity.type
_entity.pdbx_description
1 polymer ?
#
loop_
_entity_poly.entity_id
_entity_poly.type
_entity_poly.pdbx_seq_one_letter_code
_entity_poly.pdbx_strand_id
1 'polypeptide(L)'
;MNSYTREFDHQMDERVVKLWREGKFKEFCTMLPEYADYCYGEGNMHDTVMLLGCSAGINTTARSSLSPTCSPAPAPARSTPSSRCRLRRKESAMPHFIAECTSNIREQADLPGLFAEVNQALAATGIFPIGGIRSRAIWLDTWQMADGRHDYAFVHMTLKIGSGRSLESRQQTGEMLFALIQAHFAALMESRYLALSFEIEELHPDPELQAEQRPRAV
;
A
#
# COMPACT_ATOMS: atom_id res chain seq x y z
N MET A 1 -23.77 -18.02 15.57
CA MET A 1 -22.89 -18.86 16.41
C MET A 1 -21.57 -18.93 15.69
N ASN A 2 -20.58 -18.17 16.17
CA ASN A 2 -19.27 -18.07 15.55
C ASN A 2 -18.57 -19.42 15.73
N SER A 3 -18.58 -20.27 14.70
CA SER A 3 -17.90 -21.56 14.77
C SER A 3 -16.42 -21.35 14.51
N TYR A 4 -15.60 -21.51 15.54
CA TYR A 4 -14.15 -21.61 15.36
C TYR A 4 -13.83 -22.81 14.45
N THR A 5 -13.01 -22.59 13.44
CA THR A 5 -12.68 -23.62 12.45
C THR A 5 -11.77 -24.71 13.04
N ARG A 6 -10.96 -24.37 14.07
CA ARG A 6 -10.07 -25.31 14.78
C ARG A 6 -10.00 -24.97 16.28
N GLU A 7 -10.02 -26.00 17.14
CA GLU A 7 -9.85 -25.86 18.59
C GLU A 7 -8.49 -25.24 18.98
N PHE A 8 -7.46 -25.49 18.17
CA PHE A 8 -6.14 -24.89 18.38
C PHE A 8 -6.19 -23.36 18.33
N ASP A 9 -6.93 -22.79 17.39
CA ASP A 9 -7.03 -21.34 17.21
C ASP A 9 -7.77 -20.71 18.41
N HIS A 10 -8.85 -21.36 18.87
CA HIS A 10 -9.60 -20.96 20.06
C HIS A 10 -8.71 -20.89 21.32
N GLN A 11 -7.92 -21.94 21.58
CA GLN A 11 -7.02 -21.99 22.74
C GLN A 11 -5.90 -20.95 22.67
N MET A 12 -5.41 -20.64 21.47
CA MET A 12 -4.38 -19.62 21.28
C MET A 12 -4.93 -18.21 21.49
N ASP A 13 -6.15 -17.93 21.03
CA ASP A 13 -6.85 -16.66 21.28
C ASP A 13 -7.11 -16.45 22.77
N GLU A 14 -7.59 -17.47 23.48
CA GLU A 14 -7.77 -17.41 24.94
C GLU A 14 -6.43 -17.12 25.67
N ARG A 15 -5.33 -17.70 25.19
CA ARG A 15 -4.00 -17.46 25.76
C ARG A 15 -3.55 -16.02 25.54
N VAL A 16 -3.77 -15.46 24.36
CA VAL A 16 -3.43 -14.06 24.04
C VAL A 16 -4.21 -13.11 24.94
N VAL A 17 -5.53 -13.32 25.06
CA VAL A 17 -6.39 -12.51 25.95
C VAL A 17 -5.91 -12.58 27.39
N LYS A 18 -5.49 -13.76 27.87
CA LYS A 18 -4.93 -13.93 29.21
C LYS A 18 -3.62 -13.15 29.40
N LEU A 19 -2.70 -13.22 28.45
CA LEU A 19 -1.43 -12.47 28.51
C LEU A 19 -1.68 -10.96 28.57
N TRP A 20 -2.66 -10.45 27.82
CA TRP A 20 -3.02 -9.05 27.84
C TRP A 20 -3.64 -8.61 29.17
N ARG A 21 -4.54 -9.42 29.74
CA ARG A 21 -5.12 -9.16 31.08
C ARG A 21 -4.05 -9.15 32.18
N GLU A 22 -3.03 -9.98 32.04
CA GLU A 22 -1.90 -10.06 32.98
C GLU A 22 -0.79 -9.03 32.70
N GLY A 23 -0.93 -8.19 31.66
CA GLY A 23 0.08 -7.19 31.28
C GLY A 23 1.39 -7.78 30.73
N LYS A 24 1.38 -9.06 30.34
CA LYS A 24 2.53 -9.83 29.86
C LYS A 24 2.78 -9.61 28.36
N PHE A 25 2.95 -8.34 27.99
CA PHE A 25 3.09 -7.93 26.60
C PHE A 25 4.41 -8.41 25.99
N LYS A 26 5.48 -8.56 26.79
CA LYS A 26 6.77 -9.05 26.30
C LYS A 26 6.69 -10.51 25.85
N GLU A 27 6.01 -11.35 26.62
CA GLU A 27 5.74 -12.74 26.27
C GLU A 27 4.86 -12.84 25.03
N PHE A 28 3.83 -11.99 24.93
CA PHE A 28 3.01 -11.90 23.72
C PHE A 28 3.85 -11.53 22.49
N CYS A 29 4.66 -10.47 22.54
CA CYS A 29 5.51 -10.07 21.41
C CYS A 29 6.51 -11.14 21.01
N THR A 30 6.93 -11.99 21.95
CA THR A 30 7.85 -13.10 21.67
C THR A 30 7.14 -14.22 20.91
N MET A 31 5.89 -14.53 21.25
CA MET A 31 5.11 -15.57 20.56
C MET A 31 4.41 -15.08 19.29
N LEU A 32 4.28 -13.76 19.11
CA LEU A 32 3.56 -13.13 18.00
C LEU A 32 3.94 -13.65 16.61
N PRO A 33 5.23 -13.86 16.27
CA PRO A 33 5.60 -14.38 14.95
C PRO A 33 5.02 -15.76 14.67
N GLU A 34 5.12 -16.68 15.64
CA GLU A 34 4.59 -18.04 15.49
C GLU A 34 3.05 -18.04 15.55
N TYR A 35 2.46 -17.22 16.42
CA TYR A 35 1.01 -17.06 16.50
C TYR A 35 0.42 -16.59 15.16
N ALA A 36 1.05 -15.61 14.50
CA ALA A 36 0.62 -15.11 13.19
C ALA A 36 0.78 -16.13 12.05
N ASP A 37 1.76 -17.03 12.14
CA ASP A 37 2.00 -18.07 11.14
C ASP A 37 1.05 -19.28 11.28
N TYR A 38 0.62 -19.62 12.51
CA TYR A 38 -0.09 -20.86 12.80
C TYR A 38 -1.58 -20.72 13.14
N CYS A 39 -2.03 -19.54 13.59
CA CYS A 39 -3.40 -19.30 14.03
C CYS A 39 -4.20 -18.58 12.95
N TYR A 40 -5.38 -19.10 12.59
CA TYR A 40 -6.21 -18.59 11.48
C TYR A 40 -7.67 -18.39 11.93
N GLY A 41 -8.18 -17.14 11.88
CA GLY A 41 -9.59 -16.82 12.17
C GLY A 41 -10.37 -16.35 10.94
N GLU A 42 -11.71 -16.32 11.02
CA GLU A 42 -12.53 -15.56 10.06
C GLU A 42 -12.09 -14.09 10.13
N GLY A 43 -11.56 -13.56 9.02
CA GLY A 43 -10.99 -12.19 8.98
C GLY A 43 -9.47 -12.10 9.17
N ASN A 44 -8.74 -13.23 9.17
CA ASN A 44 -7.27 -13.25 9.15
C ASN A 44 -6.62 -12.49 10.34
N MET A 45 -7.35 -12.34 11.45
CA MET A 45 -6.91 -11.67 12.68
C MET A 45 -6.33 -10.26 12.50
N HIS A 46 -6.86 -9.47 11.55
CA HIS A 46 -6.49 -8.06 11.42
C HIS A 46 -6.77 -7.26 12.70
N ASP A 47 -7.75 -7.70 13.51
CA ASP A 47 -8.20 -7.00 14.72
C ASP A 47 -7.28 -7.19 15.94
N THR A 48 -6.56 -8.32 16.03
CA THR A 48 -5.70 -8.65 17.20
C THR A 48 -4.33 -7.96 17.13
N VAL A 49 -3.80 -7.74 15.93
CA VAL A 49 -2.51 -7.05 15.72
C VAL A 49 -2.68 -5.52 15.79
N MET A 50 -3.83 -5.00 15.37
CA MET A 50 -4.11 -3.56 15.39
C MET A 50 -4.22 -2.96 16.81
N LEU A 51 -4.50 -3.77 17.83
CA LEU A 51 -4.59 -3.30 19.22
C LEU A 51 -3.23 -2.99 19.88
N LEU A 52 -2.11 -3.47 19.34
CA LEU A 52 -0.77 -3.21 19.88
C LEU A 52 -0.05 -2.00 19.26
N GLY A 53 -0.52 -1.51 18.12
CA GLY A 53 -0.04 -0.25 17.53
C GLY A 53 -0.38 0.99 18.35
N CYS A 54 -1.36 0.90 19.26
CA CYS A 54 -1.85 2.03 20.05
C CYS A 54 -1.23 2.19 21.45
N SER A 55 -0.36 1.29 21.95
CA SER A 55 0.13 1.40 23.34
C SER A 55 1.64 1.26 23.56
N ALA A 56 2.47 1.00 22.54
CA ALA A 56 3.92 0.90 22.72
C ALA A 56 4.65 2.22 22.39
N GLY A 57 4.38 3.27 23.18
CA GLY A 57 5.29 4.40 23.30
C GLY A 57 6.51 4.00 24.13
N ILE A 58 7.57 3.53 23.48
CA ILE A 58 8.89 3.37 24.12
C ILE A 58 9.92 4.10 23.27
N ASN A 59 10.27 5.30 23.75
CA ASN A 59 11.46 6.04 23.35
C ASN A 59 12.70 5.16 23.54
N THR A 60 13.48 4.98 22.48
CA THR A 60 14.87 4.50 22.60
C THR A 60 15.83 5.58 22.14
N THR A 61 16.03 6.56 23.03
CA THR A 61 17.23 7.40 23.05
C THR A 61 18.07 6.92 24.24
N ALA A 62 19.02 6.02 24.03
CA ALA A 62 20.08 5.78 24.99
C ALA A 62 21.31 5.15 24.31
N ARG A 63 22.39 5.91 24.36
CA ARG A 63 23.73 5.60 23.87
C ARG A 63 24.49 4.81 24.95
N SER A 64 25.42 3.97 24.47
CA SER A 64 26.67 3.51 25.11
C SER A 64 26.66 2.50 26.27
N SER A 65 27.68 1.63 26.15
CA SER A 65 28.36 0.81 27.15
C SER A 65 27.70 -0.52 27.53
N LEU A 66 28.28 -1.62 27.00
CA LEU A 66 28.83 -2.73 27.78
C LEU A 66 29.37 -3.80 26.80
N SER A 67 30.68 -4.03 26.86
CA SER A 67 31.35 -5.28 26.47
C SER A 67 31.88 -5.92 27.79
N PRO A 68 32.36 -7.19 27.86
CA PRO A 68 32.46 -8.23 26.84
C PRO A 68 32.10 -9.67 27.33
N THR A 69 32.33 -10.66 26.45
CA THR A 69 32.57 -12.11 26.68
C THR A 69 31.39 -13.08 26.79
N CYS A 70 31.16 -13.85 25.72
CA CYS A 70 31.18 -15.32 25.78
C CYS A 70 31.36 -15.91 24.37
N SER A 71 32.38 -16.74 24.16
CA SER A 71 32.61 -17.48 22.90
C SER A 71 31.57 -18.59 22.68
N PRO A 72 31.33 -19.03 21.43
CA PRO A 72 30.25 -19.96 21.10
C PRO A 72 30.70 -21.43 21.17
N ALA A 73 29.80 -22.32 21.59
CA ALA A 73 29.90 -23.76 21.35
C ALA A 73 29.22 -24.10 20.00
N PRO A 74 29.69 -25.12 19.24
CA PRO A 74 29.15 -25.44 17.93
C PRO A 74 27.87 -26.28 18.03
N ALA A 75 26.81 -25.88 17.35
CA ALA A 75 25.59 -26.68 17.19
C ALA A 75 25.74 -27.64 15.99
N PRO A 76 25.16 -28.86 16.05
CA PRO A 76 25.27 -29.85 15.00
C PRO A 76 24.36 -29.50 13.81
N ALA A 77 24.84 -29.80 12.61
CA ALA A 77 24.13 -29.62 11.35
C ALA A 77 22.83 -30.45 11.33
N ARG A 78 21.69 -29.76 11.16
CA ARG A 78 20.44 -30.38 10.74
C ARG A 78 19.80 -29.54 9.63
N SER A 79 19.60 -30.21 8.51
CA SER A 79 18.96 -29.74 7.30
C SER A 79 17.53 -29.30 7.57
N THR A 80 17.21 -28.06 7.18
CA THR A 80 15.84 -27.56 7.04
C THR A 80 15.65 -27.06 5.61
N PRO A 81 14.55 -27.43 4.91
CA PRO A 81 14.13 -26.70 3.72
C PRO A 81 13.45 -25.43 4.23
N SER A 82 14.26 -24.40 4.52
CA SER A 82 13.72 -23.10 4.91
C SER A 82 13.10 -22.46 3.65
N SER A 83 11.78 -22.50 3.53
CA SER A 83 11.02 -21.49 2.79
C SER A 83 11.12 -20.18 3.56
N ARG A 84 12.31 -19.59 3.57
CA ARG A 84 12.54 -18.20 3.96
C ARG A 84 11.60 -17.38 3.11
N CYS A 85 10.57 -16.82 3.72
CA CYS A 85 10.00 -15.58 3.25
C CYS A 85 11.14 -14.56 3.30
N ARG A 86 11.92 -14.48 2.20
CA ARG A 86 12.85 -13.39 2.01
C ARG A 86 11.93 -12.18 1.91
N LEU A 87 12.02 -11.29 2.89
CA LEU A 87 11.84 -9.86 2.64
C LEU A 87 12.85 -9.49 1.56
N ARG A 88 12.49 -9.77 0.29
CA ARG A 88 13.15 -9.14 -0.83
C ARG A 88 12.85 -7.67 -0.64
N ARG A 89 13.88 -6.81 -0.67
CA ARG A 89 13.70 -5.42 -1.11
C ARG A 89 13.06 -5.51 -2.49
N LYS A 90 11.73 -5.58 -2.53
CA LYS A 90 10.98 -5.38 -3.75
C LYS A 90 11.20 -3.89 -4.00
N GLU A 91 12.01 -3.56 -5.00
CA GLU A 91 12.13 -2.17 -5.46
C GLU A 91 10.71 -1.61 -5.50
N SER A 92 10.48 -0.51 -4.77
CA SER A 92 9.15 0.06 -4.56
C SER A 92 8.55 0.37 -5.94
N ALA A 93 7.72 -0.55 -6.40
CA ALA A 93 7.08 -0.51 -7.70
C ALA A 93 5.57 -0.48 -7.49
N MET A 94 5.13 0.34 -6.52
CA MET A 94 3.73 0.61 -6.23
C MET A 94 3.35 1.97 -6.81
N PRO A 95 3.03 2.06 -8.11
CA PRO A 95 2.54 3.32 -8.65
C PRO A 95 1.13 3.58 -8.13
N HIS A 96 0.97 4.78 -7.61
CA HIS A 96 -0.27 5.29 -7.05
C HIS A 96 -0.80 6.37 -7.98
N PHE A 97 -1.81 6.03 -8.79
CA PHE A 97 -2.51 6.99 -9.64
C PHE A 97 -3.73 7.54 -8.89
N ILE A 98 -3.80 8.86 -8.77
CA ILE A 98 -4.84 9.58 -8.02
C ILE A 98 -5.47 10.59 -8.96
N ALA A 99 -6.78 10.55 -9.12
CA ALA A 99 -7.53 11.55 -9.88
C ALA A 99 -8.43 12.35 -8.93
N GLU A 100 -8.13 13.62 -8.74
CA GLU A 100 -9.00 14.59 -8.08
C GLU A 100 -9.88 15.25 -9.13
N CYS A 101 -11.19 15.12 -8.99
CA CYS A 101 -12.14 15.46 -10.04
C CYS A 101 -13.34 16.21 -9.46
N THR A 102 -13.75 17.28 -10.12
CA THR A 102 -14.98 18.00 -9.76
C THR A 102 -16.21 17.10 -9.98
N SER A 103 -17.13 17.11 -9.02
CA SER A 103 -18.31 16.22 -9.06
C SER A 103 -19.30 16.52 -10.20
N ASN A 104 -19.24 17.71 -10.81
CA ASN A 104 -20.11 18.14 -11.92
C ASN A 104 -19.81 17.47 -13.28
N ILE A 105 -18.75 16.66 -13.38
CA ILE A 105 -18.45 15.81 -14.56
C ILE A 105 -18.51 14.31 -14.24
N ARG A 106 -19.05 13.91 -13.09
CA ARG A 106 -18.89 12.54 -12.56
C ARG A 106 -19.33 11.44 -13.51
N GLU A 107 -20.45 11.63 -14.20
CA GLU A 107 -20.98 10.64 -15.14
C GLU A 107 -20.23 10.66 -16.46
N GLN A 108 -19.87 11.85 -16.96
CA GLN A 108 -19.24 12.01 -18.26
C GLN A 108 -17.74 11.73 -18.25
N ALA A 109 -17.09 11.86 -17.08
CA ALA A 109 -15.66 11.69 -16.94
C ALA A 109 -15.18 10.25 -17.13
N ASP A 110 -16.06 9.25 -17.00
CA ASP A 110 -15.76 7.82 -17.09
C ASP A 110 -14.39 7.43 -16.49
N LEU A 111 -14.18 7.78 -15.22
CA LEU A 111 -12.94 7.43 -14.52
C LEU A 111 -12.69 5.92 -14.44
N PRO A 112 -13.70 5.03 -14.32
CA PRO A 112 -13.47 3.59 -14.43
C PRO A 112 -12.83 3.17 -15.77
N GLY A 113 -13.31 3.71 -16.89
CA GLY A 113 -12.70 3.51 -18.22
C GLY A 113 -11.25 4.01 -18.26
N LEU A 114 -11.03 5.26 -17.82
CA LEU A 114 -9.68 5.85 -17.75
C LEU A 114 -8.72 4.99 -16.92
N PHE A 115 -9.15 4.51 -15.75
CA PHE A 115 -8.30 3.69 -14.87
C PHE A 115 -7.94 2.34 -15.50
N ALA A 116 -8.83 1.74 -16.28
CA ALA A 116 -8.52 0.51 -17.00
C ALA A 116 -7.42 0.75 -18.05
N GLU A 117 -7.52 1.83 -18.82
CA GLU A 117 -6.53 2.21 -19.83
C GLU A 117 -5.18 2.58 -19.21
N VAL A 118 -5.18 3.43 -18.18
CA VAL A 118 -3.97 3.85 -17.46
C VAL A 118 -3.24 2.65 -16.84
N ASN A 119 -3.97 1.73 -16.20
CA ASN A 119 -3.36 0.55 -15.60
C ASN A 119 -2.71 -0.36 -16.66
N GLN A 120 -3.36 -0.54 -17.81
CA GLN A 120 -2.82 -1.31 -18.92
C GLN A 120 -1.58 -0.61 -19.51
N ALA A 121 -1.64 0.69 -19.74
CA ALA A 121 -0.54 1.48 -20.28
C ALA A 121 0.70 1.43 -19.37
N LEU A 122 0.50 1.63 -18.06
CA LEU A 122 1.56 1.52 -17.06
C LEU A 122 2.16 0.11 -17.01
N ALA A 123 1.35 -0.94 -17.06
CA ALA A 123 1.85 -2.31 -17.07
C ALA A 123 2.61 -2.64 -18.38
N ALA A 124 2.15 -2.13 -19.52
CA ALA A 124 2.78 -2.33 -20.82
C ALA A 124 4.18 -1.71 -20.92
N THR A 125 4.49 -0.71 -20.09
CA THR A 125 5.86 -0.17 -20.00
C THR A 125 6.88 -1.23 -19.55
N GLY A 126 6.43 -2.29 -18.86
CA GLY A 126 7.29 -3.30 -18.23
C GLY A 126 8.03 -2.79 -16.99
N ILE A 127 7.87 -1.51 -16.65
CA ILE A 127 8.55 -0.87 -15.53
C ILE A 127 7.74 -1.01 -14.23
N PHE A 128 6.41 -1.11 -14.35
CA PHE A 128 5.50 -1.23 -13.22
C PHE A 128 4.81 -2.61 -13.22
N PRO A 129 4.91 -3.39 -12.14
CA PRO A 129 4.20 -4.65 -12.04
C PRO A 129 2.70 -4.39 -11.91
N ILE A 130 1.88 -5.08 -12.69
CA ILE A 130 0.41 -4.93 -12.68
C ILE A 130 -0.19 -5.07 -11.27
N GLY A 131 0.34 -5.98 -10.43
CA GLY A 131 -0.13 -6.18 -9.06
C GLY A 131 0.18 -5.02 -8.09
N GLY A 132 1.07 -4.10 -8.47
CA GLY A 132 1.42 -2.92 -7.68
C GLY A 132 0.63 -1.65 -8.05
N ILE A 133 -0.10 -1.65 -9.18
CA ILE A 133 -0.76 -0.45 -9.70
C ILE A 133 -2.05 -0.19 -8.94
N ARG A 134 -2.18 1.02 -8.37
CA ARG A 134 -3.31 1.42 -7.54
C ARG A 134 -3.88 2.75 -8.02
N SER A 135 -4.99 2.67 -8.73
CA SER A 135 -5.73 3.83 -9.26
C SER A 135 -6.96 4.12 -8.40
N ARG A 136 -7.16 5.39 -8.02
CA ARG A 136 -8.38 5.83 -7.33
C ARG A 136 -8.79 7.26 -7.70
N ALA A 137 -10.06 7.56 -7.50
CA ALA A 137 -10.64 8.88 -7.67
C ALA A 137 -10.98 9.52 -6.32
N ILE A 138 -10.84 10.84 -6.23
CA ILE A 138 -11.36 11.69 -5.16
C ILE A 138 -12.33 12.68 -5.81
N TRP A 139 -13.59 12.66 -5.39
CA TRP A 139 -14.62 13.55 -5.92
C TRP A 139 -14.72 14.80 -5.05
N LEU A 140 -14.66 15.96 -5.70
CA LEU A 140 -14.76 17.26 -5.05
C LEU A 140 -16.19 17.78 -5.15
N ASP A 141 -16.86 17.92 -4.00
CA ASP A 141 -18.20 18.51 -3.88
C ASP A 141 -18.15 20.04 -3.74
N THR A 142 -17.09 20.54 -3.11
CA THR A 142 -16.88 21.96 -2.83
C THR A 142 -15.58 22.41 -3.48
N TRP A 143 -15.68 23.28 -4.47
CA TRP A 143 -14.54 23.79 -5.24
C TRP A 143 -14.90 25.13 -5.88
N GLN A 144 -13.88 25.91 -6.25
CA GLN A 144 -14.04 27.12 -7.05
C GLN A 144 -12.90 27.20 -8.05
N MET A 145 -13.23 27.30 -9.34
CA MET A 145 -12.26 27.44 -10.42
C MET A 145 -12.31 28.86 -11.00
N ALA A 146 -11.14 29.46 -11.20
CA ALA A 146 -10.98 30.82 -11.72
C ALA A 146 -11.88 31.84 -10.98
N ASP A 147 -12.70 32.60 -11.70
CA ASP A 147 -13.61 33.61 -11.14
C ASP A 147 -15.01 33.07 -10.79
N GLY A 148 -15.24 31.76 -10.98
CA GLY A 148 -16.51 31.09 -10.67
C GLY A 148 -17.70 31.51 -11.53
N ARG A 149 -17.49 32.18 -12.67
CA ARG A 149 -18.60 32.70 -13.50
C ARG A 149 -19.21 31.72 -14.48
N HIS A 150 -18.56 30.60 -14.74
CA HIS A 150 -19.02 29.58 -15.68
C HIS A 150 -19.06 28.20 -15.01
N ASP A 151 -19.75 27.25 -15.64
CA ASP A 151 -19.76 25.84 -15.23
C ASP A 151 -18.45 25.14 -15.62
N TYR A 152 -17.39 25.56 -14.95
CA TYR A 152 -16.05 25.02 -15.09
C TYR A 152 -15.98 23.60 -14.54
N ALA A 153 -15.06 22.80 -15.06
CA ALA A 153 -14.66 21.54 -14.46
C ALA A 153 -13.13 21.42 -14.49
N PHE A 154 -12.58 20.67 -13.54
CA PHE A 154 -11.16 20.34 -13.60
C PHE A 154 -10.89 18.92 -13.11
N VAL A 155 -9.83 18.35 -13.66
CA VAL A 155 -9.26 17.07 -13.24
C VAL A 155 -7.78 17.28 -12.98
N HIS A 156 -7.36 17.00 -11.75
CA HIS A 156 -5.96 16.95 -11.37
C HIS A 156 -5.56 15.50 -11.13
N MET A 157 -4.49 15.06 -11.77
CA MET A 157 -4.01 13.69 -11.68
C MET A 157 -2.57 13.64 -11.20
N THR A 158 -2.32 12.83 -10.17
CA THR A 158 -0.99 12.60 -9.63
C THR A 158 -0.61 11.13 -9.79
N LEU A 159 0.52 10.87 -10.42
CA LEU A 159 1.15 9.54 -10.43
C LEU A 159 2.33 9.55 -9.46
N LYS A 160 2.16 8.92 -8.29
CA LYS A 160 3.27 8.71 -7.35
C LYS A 160 3.99 7.41 -7.70
N ILE A 161 5.31 7.46 -7.84
CA ILE A 161 6.16 6.31 -8.19
C ILE A 161 7.28 6.14 -7.18
N GLY A 162 7.81 4.93 -7.03
CA GLY A 162 9.02 4.71 -6.24
C GLY A 162 10.22 5.47 -6.80
N SER A 163 11.08 5.96 -5.91
CA SER A 163 12.30 6.68 -6.29
C SER A 163 13.32 5.77 -6.98
N GLY A 164 14.21 6.40 -7.77
CA GLY A 164 15.33 5.71 -8.43
C GLY A 164 15.18 5.50 -9.94
N ARG A 165 14.13 6.07 -10.55
CA ARG A 165 13.92 6.06 -12.01
C ARG A 165 14.66 7.22 -12.67
N SER A 166 15.17 7.02 -13.88
CA SER A 166 15.78 8.11 -14.66
C SER A 166 14.76 9.20 -14.98
N LEU A 167 15.22 10.44 -15.12
CA LEU A 167 14.36 11.56 -15.53
C LEU A 167 13.69 11.30 -16.89
N GLU A 168 14.45 10.73 -17.83
CA GLU A 168 13.97 10.38 -19.17
C GLU A 168 12.81 9.37 -19.13
N SER A 169 12.95 8.30 -18.34
CA SER A 169 11.88 7.30 -18.19
C SER A 169 10.61 7.90 -17.59
N ARG A 170 10.76 8.84 -16.65
CA ARG A 170 9.62 9.57 -16.06
C ARG A 170 8.96 10.49 -17.08
N GLN A 171 9.74 11.23 -17.86
CA GLN A 171 9.21 12.10 -18.92
C GLN A 171 8.45 11.31 -19.98
N GLN A 172 9.04 10.23 -20.51
CA GLN A 172 8.38 9.37 -21.49
C GLN A 172 7.08 8.75 -20.95
N THR A 173 7.10 8.27 -19.70
CA THR A 173 5.89 7.74 -19.05
C THR A 173 4.84 8.83 -18.90
N GLY A 174 5.25 10.04 -18.52
CA GLY A 174 4.34 11.16 -18.30
C GLY A 174 3.72 11.69 -19.59
N GLU A 175 4.50 11.84 -20.65
CA GLU A 175 4.00 12.23 -21.97
C GLU A 175 3.01 11.21 -22.52
N MET A 176 3.35 9.92 -22.42
CA MET A 176 2.47 8.83 -22.84
C MET A 176 1.14 8.85 -22.07
N LEU A 177 1.17 8.97 -20.74
CA LEU A 177 -0.05 9.02 -19.94
C LEU A 177 -0.85 10.28 -20.17
N PHE A 178 -0.19 11.43 -20.31
CA PHE A 178 -0.89 12.68 -20.53
C PHE A 178 -1.56 12.73 -21.92
N ALA A 179 -0.97 12.09 -22.93
CA ALA A 179 -1.62 11.92 -24.22
C ALA A 179 -2.87 11.02 -24.13
N LEU A 180 -2.80 9.91 -23.39
CA LEU A 180 -3.93 9.02 -23.11
C LEU A 180 -5.06 9.76 -22.39
N ILE A 181 -4.72 10.50 -21.32
CA ILE A 181 -5.67 11.32 -20.56
C ILE A 181 -6.36 12.35 -21.46
N GLN A 182 -5.60 13.07 -22.30
CA GLN A 182 -6.16 14.04 -23.23
C GLN A 182 -7.14 13.38 -24.23
N ALA A 183 -6.79 12.21 -24.75
CA ALA A 183 -7.66 11.46 -25.66
C ALA A 183 -8.96 11.04 -24.97
N HIS A 184 -8.89 10.54 -23.74
CA HIS A 184 -10.06 10.14 -22.94
C HIS A 184 -11.03 11.31 -22.70
N PHE A 185 -10.50 12.49 -22.38
CA PHE A 185 -11.30 13.68 -22.09
C PHE A 185 -11.61 14.56 -23.29
N ALA A 186 -11.17 14.22 -24.50
CA ALA A 186 -11.28 15.07 -25.69
C ALA A 186 -12.72 15.54 -25.96
N ALA A 187 -13.69 14.61 -25.94
CA ALA A 187 -15.11 14.94 -26.15
C ALA A 187 -15.68 15.88 -25.07
N LEU A 188 -15.18 15.78 -23.83
CA LEU A 188 -15.57 16.70 -22.76
C LEU A 188 -14.94 18.07 -22.94
N MET A 189 -13.67 18.14 -23.33
CA MET A 189 -12.98 19.41 -23.60
C MET A 189 -13.62 20.19 -24.76
N GLU A 190 -14.21 19.50 -25.73
CA GLU A 190 -14.95 20.14 -26.84
C GLU A 190 -16.32 20.69 -26.42
N SER A 191 -16.96 20.09 -25.41
CA SER A 191 -18.33 20.41 -25.02
C SER A 191 -18.45 21.33 -23.80
N ARG A 192 -17.37 21.51 -23.02
CA ARG A 192 -17.37 22.37 -21.83
C ARG A 192 -15.98 22.92 -21.48
N TYR A 193 -15.94 23.90 -20.59
CA TYR A 193 -14.69 24.37 -20.01
C TYR A 193 -14.12 23.35 -19.03
N LEU A 194 -13.11 22.60 -19.47
CA LEU A 194 -12.42 21.58 -18.70
C LEU A 194 -10.91 21.87 -18.65
N ALA A 195 -10.35 21.94 -17.44
CA ALA A 195 -8.91 21.97 -17.24
C ALA A 195 -8.39 20.58 -16.83
N LEU A 196 -7.33 20.13 -17.51
CA LEU A 196 -6.63 18.90 -17.17
C LEU A 196 -5.23 19.26 -16.67
N SER A 197 -4.82 18.63 -15.58
CA SER A 197 -3.46 18.74 -15.05
C SER A 197 -2.96 17.37 -14.63
N PHE A 198 -1.67 17.13 -14.87
CA PHE A 198 -1.04 15.85 -14.56
C PHE A 198 0.37 16.08 -14.03
N GLU A 199 0.71 15.39 -12.95
CA GLU A 199 2.04 15.44 -12.32
C GLU A 199 2.54 14.04 -11.97
N ILE A 200 3.87 13.91 -11.93
CA ILE A 200 4.55 12.69 -11.48
C ILE A 200 5.38 13.06 -10.24
N GLU A 201 5.10 12.38 -9.14
CA GLU A 201 5.82 12.54 -7.88
C GLU A 201 6.65 11.29 -7.58
N GLU A 202 7.88 11.47 -7.10
CA GLU A 202 8.69 10.38 -6.55
C GLU A 202 8.47 10.26 -5.05
N LEU A 203 8.15 9.05 -4.58
CA LEU A 203 8.04 8.75 -3.16
C LEU A 203 9.43 8.83 -2.51
N HIS A 204 9.46 9.40 -1.29
CA HIS A 204 10.68 9.56 -0.53
C HIS A 204 11.34 8.18 -0.29
N PRO A 205 12.68 8.06 -0.41
CA PRO A 205 13.39 6.78 -0.28
C PRO A 205 13.41 6.15 1.13
N ASP A 206 12.67 6.72 2.09
CA ASP A 206 12.58 6.17 3.45
C ASP A 206 11.73 4.89 3.46
N PRO A 207 11.83 4.03 4.49
CA PRO A 207 11.30 2.67 4.44
C PRO A 207 9.78 2.67 4.31
N GLU A 208 9.31 2.56 3.08
CA GLU A 208 7.92 2.33 2.75
C GLU A 208 7.52 0.93 3.24
N LEU A 209 6.71 0.87 4.30
CA LEU A 209 6.19 -0.38 4.83
C LEU A 209 5.02 -0.83 3.96
N GLN A 210 5.24 -1.89 3.18
CA GLN A 210 4.24 -2.47 2.29
C GLN A 210 3.92 -3.90 2.72
N ALA A 211 2.64 -4.21 2.85
CA ALA A 211 2.13 -5.57 2.98
C ALA A 211 1.35 -5.92 1.70
N GLU A 212 1.69 -7.03 1.06
CA GLU A 212 1.03 -7.53 -0.15
C GLU A 212 0.63 -8.99 0.10
N GLN A 213 -0.67 -9.29 0.04
CA GLN A 213 -1.16 -10.66 0.15
C GLN A 213 -0.99 -11.38 -1.18
N ARG A 214 -0.37 -12.57 -1.16
CA ARG A 214 -0.22 -13.39 -2.38
C ARG A 214 -1.59 -14.01 -2.71
N PRO A 215 -2.11 -13.87 -3.94
CA PRO A 215 -3.33 -14.58 -4.31
C PRO A 215 -3.07 -16.09 -4.22
N ARG A 216 -4.01 -16.83 -3.61
CA ARG A 216 -3.99 -18.31 -3.64
C ARG A 216 -4.12 -18.72 -5.11
N ALA A 217 -3.20 -19.57 -5.59
CA ALA A 217 -3.43 -20.28 -6.83
C ALA A 217 -4.73 -21.09 -6.65
N VAL A 218 -5.70 -20.83 -7.53
CA VAL A 218 -6.92 -21.66 -7.64
C VAL A 218 -6.53 -22.98 -8.26
#